data_AF-A0A348V0Z0-F1
#
_entry.id   AF-A0A348V0Z0-F1
#
_cell.length_a   1.000
_cell.length_b   1.000
_cell.length_c   1.000
_cell.angle_alpha   90.00
_cell.angle_beta   90.00
_cell.angle_gamma   90.00
#
_symmetry.space_group_name_H-M   'P 1'
#
loop_
_entity.id
_entity.type
_entity.pdbx_description
1 polymer ?
#
loop_
_entity_poly.entity_id
_entity_poly.type
_entity_poly.pdbx_seq_one_letter_code
_entity_poly.pdbx_strand_id
1 'polypeptide(L)'
;MESFEPDRLSFLATVDLQKAGLPFWVFYLLLSLILLLIFINFLQKKDLRQKLSYFLAGPRRRFSRLRIQVLIKREQDKKAELLKRLGEFTSIQWPDLPEIEDIAREIRALEENNASLQAQWHRVYKELESRRAEKQQLLSSPESEEKLKTRLAELDQEIAELEKTRAEIQASIIRTDELLEPYHETIGSIMYRLRPEREDLAFLYFQLDSLENKIRQLQEQLEKL
;
A
#
# COMPACT_ATOMS: atom_id res chain seq x y z
N MET A 1 -43.09 42.74 60.48
CA MET A 1 -42.22 41.67 61.03
C MET A 1 -41.81 40.82 59.85
N GLU A 2 -40.71 41.17 59.16
CA GLU A 2 -39.31 40.77 59.47
C GLU A 2 -39.17 39.24 59.48
N SER A 3 -38.21 38.58 58.80
CA SER A 3 -36.97 38.98 58.14
C SER A 3 -36.45 37.75 57.35
N PHE A 4 -35.67 37.93 56.26
CA PHE A 4 -34.83 36.84 55.71
C PHE A 4 -33.56 37.39 55.02
N GLU A 5 -32.43 37.04 55.63
CA GLU A 5 -31.03 36.79 55.19
C GLU A 5 -30.31 37.57 54.07
N PRO A 6 -29.06 37.98 54.38
CA PRO A 6 -27.99 38.11 53.39
C PRO A 6 -26.74 37.31 53.81
N ASP A 7 -26.48 36.14 53.22
CA ASP A 7 -25.15 35.49 53.30
C ASP A 7 -24.84 34.70 52.02
N ARG A 8 -24.28 35.39 51.01
CA ARG A 8 -23.77 34.78 49.77
C ARG A 8 -22.53 35.46 49.17
N LEU A 9 -21.65 36.07 49.96
CA LEU A 9 -20.47 36.78 49.41
C LEU A 9 -19.14 36.56 50.15
N SER A 10 -18.87 35.34 50.64
CA SER A 10 -17.60 35.04 51.33
C SER A 10 -16.89 33.76 50.85
N PHE A 11 -17.28 33.17 49.71
CA PHE A 11 -16.70 31.89 49.24
C PHE A 11 -15.72 32.01 48.04
N LEU A 12 -15.25 33.20 47.67
CA LEU A 12 -14.38 33.40 46.49
C LEU A 12 -13.05 34.13 46.77
N ALA A 13 -12.41 33.92 47.92
CA ALA A 13 -11.13 34.61 48.17
C ALA A 13 -10.14 33.87 49.08
N THR A 14 -9.91 32.57 48.89
CA THR A 14 -8.68 31.91 49.34
C THR A 14 -8.29 30.78 48.40
N VAL A 15 -7.99 31.13 47.15
CA VAL A 15 -7.23 30.27 46.26
C VAL A 15 -5.82 30.09 46.86
N ASP A 16 -5.48 28.83 47.14
CA ASP A 16 -4.20 28.34 47.64
C ASP A 16 -3.00 29.04 46.97
N LEU A 17 -2.43 30.00 47.69
CA LEU A 17 -1.20 30.71 47.35
C LEU A 17 -0.04 30.20 48.20
N GLN A 18 0.07 28.88 48.40
CA GLN A 18 1.16 28.28 49.19
C GLN A 18 1.71 27.00 48.54
N LYS A 19 2.62 27.21 47.58
CA LYS A 19 3.86 26.46 47.27
C LYS A 19 4.31 26.81 45.85
N ALA A 20 4.70 28.06 45.63
CA ALA A 20 5.24 28.52 44.35
C ALA A 20 6.72 28.07 44.19
N GLY A 21 6.92 26.77 43.95
CA GLY A 21 8.08 26.33 43.17
C GLY A 21 7.89 26.79 41.73
N LEU A 22 8.96 27.28 41.09
CA LEU A 22 8.91 27.78 39.71
C LEU A 22 8.17 26.78 38.80
N PRO A 23 7.15 27.19 38.03
CA PRO A 23 6.37 26.26 37.21
C PRO A 23 7.29 25.52 36.24
N PHE A 24 7.18 24.19 36.18
CA PHE A 24 8.05 23.35 35.35
C PHE A 24 8.07 23.76 33.87
N TRP A 25 6.98 24.36 33.37
CA TRP A 25 6.92 24.90 32.01
C TRP A 25 7.88 26.07 31.77
N VAL A 26 8.15 26.90 32.78
CA VAL A 26 9.11 28.01 32.71
C VAL A 26 10.53 27.48 32.50
N PHE A 27 10.88 26.33 33.09
CA PHE A 27 12.17 25.69 32.86
C PHE A 27 12.33 25.27 31.39
N TYR A 28 11.31 24.64 30.78
CA TYR A 28 11.36 24.31 29.35
C TYR A 28 11.36 25.54 28.45
N LEU A 29 10.64 26.59 28.82
CA LEU A 29 10.63 27.85 28.07
C LEU A 29 12.02 28.49 28.10
N LEU A 30 12.66 28.52 29.27
CA LEU A 30 14.01 29.06 29.44
C LEU A 30 15.05 28.18 28.72
N LEU A 31 14.93 26.86 28.79
CA LEU A 31 15.76 25.92 28.04
C LEU A 31 15.60 26.12 26.52
N SER A 32 14.37 26.30 26.05
CA SER A 32 14.05 26.61 24.65
C SER A 32 14.66 27.94 24.20
N LEU A 33 14.59 28.97 25.05
CA LEU A 33 15.18 30.28 24.78
C LEU A 33 16.71 30.21 24.72
N ILE A 34 17.35 29.47 25.62
CA ILE A 34 18.81 29.24 25.58
C ILE A 34 19.20 28.49 24.29
N LEU A 35 18.47 27.43 23.94
CA LEU A 35 18.67 26.70 22.69
C LEU A 35 18.51 27.60 21.46
N LEU A 36 17.48 28.46 21.45
CA LEU A 36 17.23 29.43 20.40
C LEU A 36 18.39 30.43 20.27
N LEU A 37 18.90 30.96 21.39
CA LEU A 37 20.02 31.89 21.39
C LEU A 37 21.33 31.24 20.90
N ILE A 38 21.60 30.00 21.31
CA ILE A 38 22.71 29.21 20.79
C ILE A 38 22.56 29.01 19.29
N PHE A 39 21.35 28.67 18.83
CA PHE A 39 21.05 28.46 17.42
C PHE A 39 21.20 29.72 16.58
N ILE A 40 20.76 30.87 17.09
CA ILE A 40 20.94 32.18 16.43
C ILE A 40 22.42 32.56 16.34
N ASN A 41 23.17 32.43 17.44
CA ASN A 41 24.63 32.68 17.47
C ASN A 41 25.37 31.75 16.49
N PHE A 42 24.92 30.49 16.43
CA PHE A 42 25.42 29.49 15.50
C PHE A 42 25.14 29.87 14.03
N LEU A 43 23.94 30.36 13.70
CA LEU A 43 23.58 30.80 12.34
C LEU A 43 24.33 32.05 11.88
N GLN A 44 24.71 32.94 12.81
CA GLN A 44 25.39 34.20 12.55
C GLN A 44 26.88 34.02 12.22
N LYS A 45 27.52 32.94 12.69
CA LYS A 45 28.94 32.66 12.42
C LYS A 45 29.15 31.95 11.08
N LYS A 46 29.69 32.69 10.10
CA LYS A 46 29.99 32.22 8.74
C LYS A 46 30.92 30.99 8.70
N ASP A 47 31.91 30.93 9.60
CA ASP A 47 32.90 29.83 9.65
C ASP A 47 32.28 28.50 10.10
N LEU A 48 31.30 28.55 11.02
CA LEU A 48 30.58 27.36 11.47
C LEU A 48 29.66 26.83 10.37
N ARG A 49 29.06 27.71 9.55
CA ARG A 49 28.29 27.31 8.36
C ARG A 49 29.16 26.57 7.35
N GLN A 50 30.37 27.07 7.10
CA GLN A 50 31.33 26.41 6.21
C GLN A 50 31.78 25.07 6.78
N LYS A 51 32.17 25.00 8.06
CA LYS A 51 32.53 23.73 8.73
C LYS A 51 31.37 22.73 8.68
N LEU A 52 30.14 23.14 9.00
CA LEU A 52 28.96 22.29 8.91
C LEU A 52 28.72 21.80 7.47
N SER A 53 28.93 22.65 6.46
CA SER A 53 28.84 22.21 5.06
C SER A 53 29.90 21.18 4.67
N TYR A 54 31.11 21.26 5.22
CA TYR A 54 32.16 20.25 5.02
C TYR A 54 31.85 18.95 5.77
N PHE A 55 31.40 19.04 7.03
CA PHE A 55 30.95 17.88 7.81
C PHE A 55 29.73 17.19 7.18
N LEU A 56 28.82 17.96 6.59
CA LEU A 56 27.64 17.44 5.90
C LEU A 56 27.90 17.09 4.43
N ALA A 57 29.07 17.41 3.85
CA ALA A 57 29.37 17.11 2.45
C ALA A 57 29.37 15.59 2.19
N GLY A 58 29.91 14.80 3.11
CA GLY A 58 29.90 13.33 3.04
C GLY A 58 28.48 12.76 3.07
N PRO A 59 27.67 13.04 4.12
CA PRO A 59 26.26 12.64 4.19
C PRO A 59 25.44 13.14 2.99
N ARG A 60 25.61 14.39 2.55
CA ARG A 60 24.89 14.95 1.39
C ARG A 60 25.15 14.17 0.11
N ARG A 61 26.39 13.78 -0.18
CA ARG A 61 26.72 12.92 -1.34
C ARG A 61 26.03 11.56 -1.25
N ARG A 62 26.03 10.93 -0.06
CA ARG A 62 25.33 9.66 0.16
C ARG A 62 23.82 9.79 -0.06
N PHE A 63 23.19 10.86 0.44
CA PHE A 63 21.77 11.12 0.21
C PHE A 63 21.44 11.36 -1.26
N SER A 64 22.27 12.13 -1.99
CA SER A 64 22.08 12.33 -3.43
C SER A 64 22.17 11.02 -4.21
N ARG A 65 23.16 10.17 -3.89
CA ARG A 65 23.28 8.82 -4.50
C ARG A 65 22.06 7.96 -4.21
N LEU A 66 21.62 7.89 -2.95
CA LEU A 66 20.42 7.13 -2.57
C LEU A 66 19.17 7.64 -3.30
N ARG A 67 19.00 8.96 -3.41
CA ARG A 67 17.88 9.56 -4.14
C ARG A 67 17.87 9.12 -5.59
N ILE A 68 19.02 9.16 -6.27
CA ILE A 68 19.12 8.73 -7.67
C ILE A 68 18.89 7.22 -7.80
N GLN A 69 19.41 6.40 -6.89
CA GLN A 69 19.13 4.97 -6.87
C GLN A 69 17.63 4.66 -6.74
N VAL A 70 16.92 5.38 -5.87
CA VAL A 70 15.47 5.25 -5.74
C VAL A 70 14.74 5.68 -7.02
N LEU A 71 15.19 6.75 -7.68
CA LEU A 71 14.64 7.17 -8.97
C LEU A 71 14.88 6.12 -10.06
N ILE A 72 16.10 5.56 -10.15
CA ILE A 72 16.43 4.48 -11.09
C ILE A 72 15.50 3.29 -10.85
N LYS A 73 15.37 2.84 -9.60
CA LYS A 73 14.49 1.73 -9.23
C LYS A 73 13.05 2.00 -9.69
N ARG A 74 12.54 3.21 -9.42
CA ARG A 74 11.19 3.59 -9.84
C ARG A 74 11.00 3.57 -11.36
N GLU A 75 11.98 4.03 -12.13
CA GLU A 75 11.89 3.97 -13.60
C GLU A 75 12.07 2.53 -14.13
N GLN A 76 12.86 1.68 -13.46
CA GLN A 76 12.95 0.25 -13.75
C GLN A 76 11.63 -0.48 -13.48
N ASP A 77 10.98 -0.19 -12.35
CA ASP A 77 9.67 -0.77 -12.02
C ASP A 77 8.63 -0.39 -13.08
N LYS A 78 8.63 0.87 -13.56
CA LYS A 78 7.76 1.29 -14.69
C LYS A 78 8.10 0.56 -15.99
N LYS A 79 9.38 0.33 -16.28
CA LYS A 79 9.80 -0.42 -17.47
C LYS A 79 9.28 -1.86 -17.39
N ALA A 80 9.42 -2.51 -16.24
CA ALA A 80 8.90 -3.85 -15.99
C ALA A 80 7.37 -3.90 -16.18
N GLU A 81 6.64 -2.90 -15.65
CA GLU A 81 5.19 -2.80 -15.84
C GLU A 81 4.81 -2.64 -17.33
N LEU A 82 5.53 -1.83 -18.10
CA LEU A 82 5.28 -1.69 -19.55
C LEU A 82 5.62 -2.96 -20.32
N LEU A 83 6.68 -3.69 -19.94
CA LEU A 83 6.99 -4.99 -20.53
C LEU A 83 5.88 -5.99 -20.24
N LYS A 84 5.41 -6.06 -18.99
CA LYS A 84 4.26 -6.89 -18.62
C LYS A 84 3.04 -6.59 -19.49
N ARG A 85 2.66 -5.31 -19.63
CA ARG A 85 1.53 -4.89 -20.50
C ARG A 85 1.74 -5.24 -21.96
N LEU A 86 2.95 -5.09 -22.48
CA LEU A 86 3.30 -5.51 -23.84
C LEU A 86 3.10 -7.02 -24.00
N GLY A 87 3.49 -7.81 -23.00
CA GLY A 87 3.28 -9.24 -22.97
C GLY A 87 1.82 -9.66 -22.90
N GLU A 88 1.04 -9.06 -21.99
CA GLU A 88 -0.42 -9.24 -21.88
C GLU A 88 -1.12 -8.95 -23.22
N PHE A 89 -0.80 -7.81 -23.83
CA PHE A 89 -1.37 -7.44 -25.12
C PHE A 89 -1.01 -8.45 -26.22
N THR A 90 0.25 -8.88 -26.25
CA THR A 90 0.72 -9.85 -27.25
C THR A 90 0.08 -11.22 -27.07
N SER A 91 -0.04 -11.72 -25.83
CA SER A 91 -0.66 -13.02 -25.55
C SER A 91 -2.13 -13.06 -25.95
N ILE A 92 -2.83 -11.93 -25.89
CA ILE A 92 -4.22 -11.82 -26.32
C ILE A 92 -4.34 -11.72 -27.85
N GLN A 93 -3.52 -10.87 -28.48
CA GLN A 93 -3.67 -10.55 -29.90
C GLN A 93 -3.04 -11.59 -30.84
N TRP A 94 -1.89 -12.17 -30.46
CA TRP A 94 -1.13 -13.10 -31.31
C TRP A 94 -0.57 -14.28 -30.52
N PRO A 95 -1.44 -15.09 -29.91
CA PRO A 95 -1.01 -16.25 -29.14
C PRO A 95 -0.30 -17.33 -29.98
N ASP A 96 -0.51 -17.33 -31.30
CA ASP A 96 0.02 -18.35 -32.22
C ASP A 96 1.39 -17.96 -32.81
N LEU A 97 2.04 -16.93 -32.26
CA LEU A 97 3.40 -16.58 -32.64
C LEU A 97 4.38 -17.68 -32.19
N PRO A 98 5.21 -18.25 -33.09
CA PRO A 98 6.09 -19.37 -32.76
C PRO A 98 7.02 -19.12 -31.57
N GLU A 99 7.43 -17.86 -31.35
CA GLU A 99 8.35 -17.48 -30.28
C GLU A 99 7.72 -17.48 -28.89
N ILE A 100 6.38 -17.46 -28.80
CA ILE A 100 5.64 -17.37 -27.54
C ILE A 100 4.57 -18.45 -27.39
N GLU A 101 4.34 -19.28 -28.41
CA GLU A 101 3.24 -20.27 -28.46
C GLU A 101 3.22 -21.18 -27.22
N ASP A 102 4.39 -21.68 -26.79
CA ASP A 102 4.52 -22.51 -25.59
C ASP A 102 4.06 -21.77 -24.32
N ILE A 103 4.52 -20.53 -24.15
CA ILE A 103 4.18 -19.68 -23.00
C ILE A 103 2.70 -19.28 -23.06
N ALA A 104 2.18 -18.97 -24.25
CA ALA A 104 0.78 -18.63 -24.45
C ALA A 104 -0.15 -19.80 -24.13
N ARG A 105 0.27 -21.05 -24.43
CA ARG A 105 -0.47 -22.26 -24.02
C ARG A 105 -0.51 -22.43 -22.51
N GLU A 106 0.59 -22.20 -21.81
CA GLU A 106 0.64 -22.24 -20.34
C GLU A 106 -0.23 -21.15 -19.70
N ILE A 107 -0.18 -19.91 -20.23
CA ILE A 107 -1.06 -18.80 -19.82
C ILE A 107 -2.52 -19.21 -19.96
N ARG A 108 -2.94 -19.74 -21.12
CA ARG A 108 -4.34 -20.16 -21.35
C ARG A 108 -4.79 -21.22 -20.35
N ALA A 109 -3.94 -22.20 -20.03
CA ALA A 109 -4.26 -23.23 -19.05
C ALA A 109 -4.45 -22.64 -17.64
N LEU A 110 -3.61 -21.66 -17.26
CA LEU A 110 -3.75 -20.95 -15.99
C LEU A 110 -4.99 -20.05 -15.96
N GLU A 111 -5.30 -19.35 -17.05
CA GLU A 111 -6.51 -18.54 -17.18
C GLU A 111 -7.79 -19.38 -17.10
N GLU A 112 -7.81 -20.56 -17.72
CA GLU A 112 -8.94 -21.50 -17.63
C GLU A 112 -9.12 -22.01 -16.19
N ASN A 113 -8.03 -22.37 -15.53
CA ASN A 113 -8.05 -22.73 -14.11
C ASN A 113 -8.59 -21.58 -13.25
N ASN A 114 -8.14 -20.34 -13.51
CA ASN A 114 -8.59 -19.15 -12.79
C ASN A 114 -10.09 -18.90 -13.02
N ALA A 115 -10.58 -18.98 -14.26
CA ALA A 115 -12.00 -18.88 -14.58
C ALA A 115 -12.83 -19.93 -13.83
N SER A 116 -12.32 -21.16 -13.72
CA SER A 116 -12.97 -22.22 -12.95
C SER A 116 -13.02 -21.90 -11.45
N LEU A 117 -11.95 -21.34 -10.88
CA LEU A 117 -11.88 -20.93 -9.48
C LEU A 117 -12.81 -19.75 -9.19
N GLN A 118 -12.88 -18.77 -10.10
CA GLN A 118 -13.81 -17.65 -9.99
C GLN A 118 -15.28 -18.12 -10.03
N ALA A 119 -15.60 -19.08 -10.89
CA ALA A 119 -16.92 -19.68 -10.92
C ALA A 119 -17.25 -20.43 -9.60
N GLN A 120 -16.28 -21.17 -9.04
CA GLN A 120 -16.44 -21.83 -7.74
C GLN A 120 -16.61 -20.81 -6.61
N TRP A 121 -15.80 -19.76 -6.58
CA TRP A 121 -15.91 -18.68 -5.61
C TRP A 121 -17.29 -18.05 -5.63
N HIS A 122 -17.83 -17.78 -6.82
CA HIS A 122 -19.15 -17.17 -6.97
C HIS A 122 -20.27 -18.11 -6.49
N ARG A 123 -20.13 -19.43 -6.69
CA ARG A 123 -21.07 -20.43 -6.15
C ARG A 123 -21.04 -20.42 -4.62
N VAL A 124 -19.86 -20.51 -4.00
CA VAL A 124 -19.69 -20.48 -2.53
C VAL A 124 -20.21 -19.16 -1.95
N TYR A 125 -19.96 -18.04 -2.63
CA TYR A 125 -20.48 -16.73 -2.21
C TYR A 125 -22.02 -16.70 -2.17
N LYS A 126 -22.69 -17.21 -3.21
CA LYS A 126 -24.15 -17.31 -3.26
C LYS A 126 -24.70 -18.21 -2.15
N GLU A 127 -24.03 -19.34 -1.90
CA GLU A 127 -24.42 -20.24 -0.83
C GLU A 127 -24.30 -19.58 0.55
N LEU A 128 -23.20 -18.86 0.81
CA LEU A 128 -23.01 -18.05 2.02
C LEU A 128 -24.14 -17.04 2.24
N GLU A 129 -24.52 -16.30 1.19
CA GLU A 129 -25.64 -15.35 1.28
C GLU A 129 -26.95 -16.06 1.64
N SER A 130 -27.22 -17.23 1.04
CA SER A 130 -28.42 -18.00 1.33
C SER A 130 -28.47 -18.50 2.79
N ARG A 131 -27.35 -19.01 3.32
CA ARG A 131 -27.25 -19.49 4.71
C ARG A 131 -27.34 -18.36 5.72
N ARG A 132 -26.75 -17.20 5.42
CA ARG A 132 -26.89 -16.01 6.26
C ARG A 132 -28.32 -15.48 6.27
N ALA A 133 -29.01 -15.52 5.13
CA ALA A 133 -30.42 -15.15 5.06
C ALA A 133 -31.31 -16.14 5.85
N GLU A 134 -31.07 -17.44 5.74
CA GLU A 134 -31.76 -18.49 6.51
C GLU A 134 -31.56 -18.27 8.02
N LYS A 135 -30.31 -18.03 8.45
CA LYS A 135 -29.98 -17.71 9.85
C LYS A 135 -30.75 -16.48 10.34
N GLN A 136 -30.81 -15.41 9.53
CA GLN A 136 -31.51 -14.17 9.90
C GLN A 136 -33.03 -14.38 10.02
N GLN A 137 -33.62 -15.21 9.16
CA GLN A 137 -35.04 -15.57 9.23
C GLN A 137 -35.34 -16.37 10.50
N LEU A 138 -34.51 -17.36 10.84
CA LEU A 138 -34.66 -18.17 12.05
C LEU A 138 -34.54 -17.33 13.34
N LEU A 139 -33.61 -16.38 13.37
CA LEU A 139 -33.48 -15.42 14.48
C LEU A 139 -34.74 -14.54 14.68
N SER A 140 -35.56 -14.38 13.64
CA SER A 140 -36.78 -13.58 13.67
C SER A 140 -38.05 -14.40 13.99
N SER A 141 -37.92 -15.72 14.16
CA SER A 141 -39.06 -16.64 14.35
C SER A 141 -39.37 -16.90 15.83
N PRO A 142 -40.65 -17.00 16.24
CA PRO A 142 -41.07 -17.27 17.62
C PRO A 142 -41.07 -18.77 18.00
N GLU A 143 -40.34 -19.64 17.30
CA GLU A 143 -40.32 -21.09 17.54
C GLU A 143 -39.62 -21.53 18.84
N SER A 144 -39.78 -22.82 19.20
CA SER A 144 -39.20 -23.44 20.40
C SER A 144 -37.68 -23.20 20.51
N GLU A 145 -37.26 -22.58 21.61
CA GLU A 145 -35.87 -22.12 21.83
C GLU A 145 -34.80 -23.21 21.62
N GLU A 146 -35.10 -24.47 21.95
CA GLU A 146 -34.09 -25.52 21.96
C GLU A 146 -33.74 -26.03 20.55
N LYS A 147 -34.76 -26.24 19.70
CA LYS A 147 -34.56 -26.61 18.28
C LYS A 147 -33.98 -25.46 17.45
N LEU A 148 -34.33 -24.23 17.79
CA LEU A 148 -33.72 -23.04 17.18
C LEU A 148 -32.24 -22.94 17.52
N LYS A 149 -31.84 -23.17 18.79
CA LYS A 149 -30.44 -23.13 19.21
C LYS A 149 -29.59 -24.16 18.47
N THR A 150 -30.08 -25.39 18.30
CA THR A 150 -29.34 -26.43 17.56
C THR A 150 -29.19 -26.07 16.08
N ARG A 151 -30.26 -25.62 15.41
CA ARG A 151 -30.20 -25.26 13.99
C ARG A 151 -29.33 -24.02 13.73
N LEU A 152 -29.36 -23.03 14.63
CA LEU A 152 -28.48 -21.86 14.55
C LEU A 152 -27.01 -22.25 14.69
N ALA A 153 -26.68 -23.16 15.60
CA ALA A 153 -25.32 -23.68 15.74
C ALA A 153 -24.85 -24.45 14.50
N GLU A 154 -25.72 -25.27 13.90
CA GLU A 154 -25.44 -25.94 12.61
C GLU A 154 -25.18 -24.91 11.51
N LEU A 155 -26.03 -23.89 11.37
CA LEU A 155 -25.84 -22.83 10.37
C LEU A 155 -24.58 -22.02 10.61
N ASP A 156 -24.20 -21.77 11.86
CA ASP A 156 -22.94 -21.10 12.21
C ASP A 156 -21.74 -21.94 11.79
N GLN A 157 -21.80 -23.25 11.97
CA GLN A 157 -20.77 -24.16 11.49
C GLN A 157 -20.71 -24.20 9.96
N GLU A 158 -21.86 -24.35 9.28
CA GLU A 158 -21.95 -24.33 7.81
C GLU A 158 -21.39 -23.02 7.23
N ILE A 159 -21.73 -21.87 7.81
CA ILE A 159 -21.21 -20.56 7.40
C ILE A 159 -19.70 -20.49 7.60
N ALA A 160 -19.17 -20.94 8.74
CA ALA A 160 -17.74 -20.93 9.01
C ALA A 160 -16.95 -21.81 8.02
N GLU A 161 -17.47 -22.99 7.69
CA GLU A 161 -16.88 -23.91 6.70
C GLU A 161 -16.88 -23.30 5.29
N LEU A 162 -17.97 -22.66 4.89
CA LEU A 162 -18.07 -21.97 3.60
C LEU A 162 -17.16 -20.73 3.54
N GLU A 163 -17.01 -19.98 4.64
CA GLU A 163 -16.07 -18.84 4.72
C GLU A 163 -14.63 -19.30 4.57
N LYS A 164 -14.26 -20.41 5.21
CA LYS A 164 -12.94 -21.03 5.05
C LYS A 164 -12.71 -21.45 3.60
N THR A 165 -13.67 -22.14 3.00
CA THR A 165 -13.60 -22.58 1.59
C THR A 165 -13.44 -21.39 0.65
N ARG A 166 -14.21 -20.32 0.86
CA ARG A 166 -14.09 -19.07 0.09
C ARG A 166 -12.69 -18.46 0.21
N ALA A 167 -12.11 -18.44 1.41
CA ALA A 167 -10.77 -17.91 1.64
C ALA A 167 -9.69 -18.75 0.93
N GLU A 168 -9.83 -20.08 0.94
CA GLU A 168 -8.93 -20.99 0.22
C GLU A 168 -9.00 -20.81 -1.30
N ILE A 169 -10.21 -20.67 -1.85
CA ILE A 169 -10.40 -20.36 -3.28
C ILE A 169 -9.82 -19.00 -3.62
N GLN A 170 -10.06 -17.97 -2.79
CA GLN A 170 -9.50 -16.64 -3.00
C GLN A 170 -7.96 -16.65 -3.00
N ALA A 171 -7.35 -17.39 -2.08
CA ALA A 171 -5.90 -17.54 -2.03
C ALA A 171 -5.37 -18.25 -3.29
N SER A 172 -6.12 -19.22 -3.82
CA SER A 172 -5.75 -19.93 -5.05
C SER A 172 -5.86 -19.05 -6.29
N ILE A 173 -6.87 -18.18 -6.36
CA ILE A 173 -7.00 -17.16 -7.41
C ILE A 173 -5.78 -16.22 -7.39
N ILE A 174 -5.46 -15.65 -6.22
CA ILE A 174 -4.31 -14.74 -6.07
C ILE A 174 -3.01 -15.43 -6.48
N ARG A 175 -2.78 -16.67 -6.05
CA ARG A 175 -1.60 -17.44 -6.46
C ARG A 175 -1.53 -17.66 -7.97
N THR A 176 -2.68 -17.91 -8.62
CA THR A 176 -2.72 -18.11 -10.07
C THR A 176 -2.40 -16.81 -10.80
N ASP A 177 -2.94 -15.68 -10.33
CA ASP A 177 -2.63 -14.34 -10.86
C ASP A 177 -1.13 -14.01 -10.70
N GLU A 178 -0.55 -14.30 -9.53
CA GLU A 178 0.89 -14.14 -9.27
C GLU A 178 1.77 -14.99 -10.20
N LEU A 179 1.31 -16.19 -10.58
CA LEU A 179 2.00 -17.05 -11.53
C LEU A 179 1.90 -16.56 -12.97
N LEU A 180 0.86 -15.80 -13.33
CA LEU A 180 0.70 -15.23 -14.68
C LEU A 180 1.65 -14.05 -14.94
N GLU A 181 1.95 -13.24 -13.93
CA GLU A 181 2.82 -12.07 -14.08
C GLU A 181 4.18 -12.33 -14.76
N PRO A 182 4.98 -13.33 -14.33
CA PRO A 182 6.28 -13.59 -14.95
C PRO A 182 6.17 -14.07 -16.40
N TYR A 183 5.08 -14.75 -16.77
CA TYR A 183 4.86 -15.15 -18.16
C TYR A 183 4.62 -13.94 -19.06
N HIS A 184 3.77 -13.00 -18.62
CA HIS A 184 3.56 -11.76 -19.36
C HIS A 184 4.83 -10.92 -19.46
N GLU A 185 5.61 -10.78 -18.38
CA GLU A 185 6.89 -10.08 -18.45
C GLU A 185 7.88 -10.75 -19.43
N THR A 186 7.89 -12.08 -19.48
CA THR A 186 8.73 -12.87 -20.40
C THR A 186 8.31 -12.64 -21.86
N ILE A 187 7.02 -12.75 -22.17
CA ILE A 187 6.50 -12.45 -23.52
C ILE A 187 6.82 -11.01 -23.90
N GLY A 188 6.60 -10.04 -22.99
CA GLY A 188 6.93 -8.65 -23.22
C GLY A 188 8.40 -8.42 -23.55
N SER A 189 9.29 -9.10 -22.84
CA SER A 189 10.73 -9.05 -23.08
C SER A 189 11.13 -9.65 -24.43
N ILE A 190 10.52 -10.79 -24.80
CA ILE A 190 10.70 -11.41 -26.12
C ILE A 190 10.25 -10.44 -27.22
N MET A 191 9.06 -9.86 -27.07
CA MET A 191 8.48 -8.94 -28.04
C MET A 191 9.24 -7.63 -28.17
N TYR A 192 9.75 -7.09 -27.06
CA TYR A 192 10.59 -5.89 -27.08
C TYR A 192 11.91 -6.15 -27.81
N ARG A 193 12.50 -7.35 -27.63
CA ARG A 193 13.74 -7.75 -28.30
C ARG A 193 13.54 -8.02 -29.79
N LEU A 194 12.48 -8.72 -30.17
CA LEU A 194 12.17 -9.05 -31.56
C LEU A 194 11.74 -7.82 -32.34
N ARG A 195 11.04 -6.90 -31.67
CA ARG A 195 10.56 -5.63 -32.20
C ARG A 195 9.93 -5.74 -33.60
N PRO A 196 8.92 -6.62 -33.80
CA PRO A 196 8.22 -6.70 -35.07
C PRO A 196 7.66 -5.34 -35.47
N GLU A 197 7.78 -5.00 -36.76
CA GLU A 197 7.28 -3.75 -37.32
C GLU A 197 5.75 -3.78 -37.36
N ARG A 198 5.12 -3.29 -36.29
CA ARG A 198 3.65 -3.20 -36.16
C ARG A 198 3.24 -1.86 -35.55
N GLU A 199 2.22 -1.25 -36.12
CA GLU A 199 1.77 0.09 -35.74
C GLU A 199 1.16 0.14 -34.33
N ASP A 200 0.47 -0.92 -33.92
CA ASP A 200 -0.17 -1.06 -32.60
C ASP A 200 0.85 -1.13 -31.44
N LEU A 201 2.04 -1.67 -31.69
CA LEU A 201 3.12 -1.73 -30.71
C LEU A 201 3.98 -0.46 -30.66
N ALA A 202 3.88 0.41 -31.67
CA ALA A 202 4.74 1.58 -31.83
C ALA A 202 4.70 2.50 -30.60
N PHE A 203 3.50 2.71 -30.03
CA PHE A 203 3.34 3.53 -28.83
C PHE A 203 4.02 2.91 -27.59
N LEU A 204 3.84 1.61 -27.37
CA LEU A 204 4.48 0.91 -26.25
C LEU A 204 6.01 0.90 -26.39
N TYR A 205 6.53 0.69 -27.60
CA TYR A 205 7.96 0.77 -27.88
C TYR A 205 8.52 2.16 -27.64
N PHE A 206 7.82 3.21 -28.07
CA PHE A 206 8.25 4.58 -27.80
C PHE A 206 8.33 4.88 -26.29
N GLN A 207 7.36 4.41 -25.50
CA GLN A 207 7.38 4.57 -24.05
C GLN A 207 8.53 3.81 -23.39
N LEU A 208 8.77 2.56 -23.80
CA LEU A 208 9.88 1.74 -23.32
C LEU A 208 11.24 2.39 -23.62
N ASP A 209 11.44 2.88 -24.84
CA ASP A 209 12.66 3.59 -25.24
C ASP A 209 12.86 4.88 -24.43
N SER A 210 11.77 5.63 -24.18
CA SER A 210 11.81 6.83 -23.34
C SER A 210 12.26 6.51 -21.91
N LEU A 211 11.74 5.43 -21.32
CA LEU A 211 12.14 4.98 -19.98
C LEU A 211 13.59 4.50 -19.96
N GLU A 212 14.01 3.73 -20.96
CA GLU A 212 15.39 3.24 -21.04
C GLU A 212 16.40 4.38 -21.13
N ASN A 213 16.10 5.41 -21.94
CA ASN A 213 16.93 6.61 -22.02
C ASN A 213 16.98 7.37 -20.68
N LYS A 214 15.85 7.49 -19.96
CA LYS A 214 15.82 8.11 -18.62
C LYS A 214 16.65 7.33 -17.61
N ILE A 215 16.53 6.00 -17.60
CA ILE A 215 17.32 5.12 -16.72
C ILE A 215 18.81 5.32 -16.99
N ARG A 216 19.21 5.32 -18.27
CA ARG A 216 20.60 5.55 -18.69
C ARG A 216 21.12 6.90 -18.22
N GLN A 217 20.36 7.98 -18.41
CA GLN A 217 20.73 9.31 -17.93
C GLN A 217 20.89 9.38 -16.40
N LEU A 218 20.00 8.73 -15.65
CA LEU A 218 20.10 8.66 -14.18
C LEU A 218 21.31 7.83 -13.73
N GLN A 219 21.64 6.75 -14.42
CA GLN A 219 22.84 5.95 -14.16
C GLN A 219 24.11 6.76 -14.41
N GLU A 220 24.20 7.49 -15.53
CA GLU A 220 25.33 8.39 -15.80
C GLU A 220 25.46 9.49 -14.75
N GLN A 221 24.35 10.03 -14.25
CA GLN A 221 24.36 11.01 -13.16
C GLN A 221 24.87 10.41 -11.86
N LEU A 222 24.54 9.15 -11.57
CA LEU A 222 25.02 8.43 -10.39
C LEU A 222 26.52 8.17 -10.46
N GLU A 223 27.05 7.82 -11.63
CA GLU A 223 28.48 7.60 -11.86
C GLU A 223 29.31 8.89 -11.71
N LYS A 224 28.73 10.03 -12.06
CA LYS A 224 29.38 11.36 -11.99
C LYS A 224 29.40 11.97 -10.56
N LEU A 225 28.75 11.36 -9.56
CA LEU A 225 28.61 11.85 -8.17
C LEU A 225 29.64 11.27 -7.18
#